data_AF-A0A951IGE2-F1
#
_entry.id   AF-A0A951IGE2-F1
#
_cell.length_a   1.000
_cell.length_b   1.000
_cell.length_c   1.000
_cell.angle_alpha   90.00
_cell.angle_beta   90.00
_cell.angle_gamma   90.00
#
_symmetry.space_group_name_H-M   'P 1'
#
loop_
_entity.id
_entity.type
_entity.pdbx_description
1 polymer ?
#
loop_
_entity_poly.entity_id
_entity_poly.type
_entity_poly.pdbx_seq_one_letter_code
_entity_poly.pdbx_strand_id
1 'polypeptide(L)'
;MRALAKENASASARKELIAHAQARSATRREHGRFDASPQEIAHYIGQISAELSTMARKSDLGLLAYFLQMAHTESRALSRKLEHGQGRHS
;
A
#
# COMPACT_ATOMS: atom_id res chain seq x y z
N MET A 1 -24.46 42.36 16.46
CA MET A 1 -24.75 41.46 15.32
C MET A 1 -23.48 41.03 14.54
N ARG A 2 -22.31 40.85 15.17
CA ARG A 2 -21.04 40.51 14.48
C ARG A 2 -20.38 39.21 14.97
N ALA A 3 -20.86 38.64 16.08
CA ALA A 3 -20.35 37.41 16.69
C ALA A 3 -20.90 36.14 16.01
N LEU A 4 -22.21 36.11 15.72
CA LEU A 4 -22.88 34.96 15.10
C LEU A 4 -22.35 34.61 13.69
N ALA A 5 -21.87 35.60 12.94
CA ALA A 5 -21.30 35.38 11.60
C ALA A 5 -19.92 34.68 11.62
N LYS A 6 -19.09 34.92 12.65
CA LYS A 6 -17.78 34.28 12.80
C LYS A 6 -17.88 32.81 13.21
N GLU A 7 -18.88 32.50 14.03
CA GLU A 7 -19.12 31.15 14.53
C GLU A 7 -19.62 30.22 13.41
N ASN A 8 -20.52 30.72 12.55
CA ASN A 8 -21.00 30.00 11.37
C ASN A 8 -19.89 29.78 10.32
N ALA A 9 -18.99 30.75 10.13
CA ALA A 9 -17.84 30.58 9.24
C ALA A 9 -16.86 29.49 9.73
N SER A 10 -16.67 29.38 11.05
CA SER A 10 -15.85 28.33 11.66
C SER A 10 -16.48 26.93 11.51
N ALA A 11 -17.80 26.82 11.65
CA ALA A 11 -18.53 25.58 11.47
C ALA A 11 -18.52 25.09 10.01
N SER A 12 -18.65 26.02 9.05
CA SER A 12 -18.56 25.70 7.61
C SER A 12 -17.17 25.18 7.23
N ALA A 13 -16.11 25.85 7.68
CA ALA A 13 -14.73 25.45 7.41
C ALA A 13 -14.40 24.05 7.98
N ARG A 14 -14.92 23.70 9.17
CA ARG A 14 -14.77 22.35 9.73
C ARG A 14 -15.49 21.28 8.90
N LYS A 15 -16.69 21.60 8.40
CA LYS A 15 -17.48 20.68 7.57
C LYS A 15 -16.78 20.41 6.23
N GLU A 16 -16.19 21.44 5.63
CA GLU A 16 -15.39 21.32 4.40
C GLU A 16 -14.12 20.50 4.61
N LEU A 17 -13.41 20.68 5.73
CA LEU A 17 -12.22 19.89 6.08
C LEU A 17 -12.55 18.39 6.24
N ILE A 18 -13.67 18.07 6.88
CA ILE A 18 -14.13 16.68 7.04
C ILE A 18 -14.55 16.08 5.68
N ALA A 19 -15.27 16.84 4.85
CA ALA A 19 -15.66 16.40 3.51
C ALA A 19 -14.44 16.12 2.62
N HIS A 20 -13.42 16.98 2.64
CA HIS A 20 -12.17 16.74 1.92
C HIS A 20 -11.36 15.55 2.47
N ALA A 21 -11.40 15.30 3.78
CA ALA A 21 -10.78 14.11 4.37
C ALA A 21 -11.50 12.81 3.95
N GLN A 22 -12.84 12.84 3.92
CA GLN A 22 -13.66 11.71 3.48
C GLN A 22 -13.51 11.44 1.98
N ALA A 23 -13.48 12.47 1.15
CA ALA A 23 -13.26 12.34 -0.29
C ALA A 23 -11.88 11.73 -0.63
N ARG A 24 -10.81 12.12 0.08
CA ARG A 24 -9.48 11.50 -0.04
C ARG A 24 -9.46 10.04 0.40
N SER A 25 -10.28 9.69 1.39
CA SER A 25 -10.42 8.31 1.88
C SER A 25 -11.15 7.42 0.88
N ALA A 26 -12.14 7.97 0.16
CA ALA A 26 -12.89 7.27 -0.86
C ALA A 26 -12.07 7.03 -2.14
N THR A 27 -11.34 8.06 -2.61
CA THR A 27 -10.47 7.94 -3.80
C THR A 27 -9.27 7.01 -3.60
N ARG A 28 -8.82 6.79 -2.36
CA ARG A 28 -7.82 5.76 -2.03
C ARG A 28 -8.37 4.32 -2.14
N ARG A 29 -9.69 4.13 -2.03
CA ARG A 29 -10.33 2.80 -2.16
C ARG A 29 -10.61 2.41 -3.61
N GLU A 30 -10.60 3.36 -4.55
CA GLU A 30 -10.94 3.12 -5.96
C GLU A 30 -9.75 2.83 -6.87
N HIS A 31 -8.51 2.95 -6.38
CA HIS A 31 -7.34 2.47 -7.13
C HIS A 31 -7.28 0.94 -7.06
N GLY A 32 -8.00 0.30 -7.99
CA GLY A 32 -7.83 -1.09 -8.40
C GLY A 32 -7.78 -2.08 -7.25
N ARG A 33 -8.95 -2.46 -6.72
CA ARG A 33 -9.07 -3.60 -5.82
C ARG A 33 -8.62 -4.85 -6.60
N PHE A 34 -7.33 -5.17 -6.52
CA PHE A 34 -6.87 -6.53 -6.73
C PHE A 34 -7.58 -7.37 -5.67
N ASP A 35 -8.49 -8.25 -6.08
CA ASP A 35 -9.17 -9.19 -5.17
C ASP A 35 -8.21 -10.25 -4.60
N ALA A 36 -6.91 -10.14 -4.87
CA ALA A 36 -5.87 -10.93 -4.24
C ALA A 36 -5.66 -10.48 -2.79
N SER A 37 -5.61 -11.45 -1.88
CA SER A 37 -5.20 -11.24 -0.51
C SER A 37 -3.78 -10.64 -0.46
N PRO A 38 -3.45 -9.86 0.59
CA PRO A 38 -2.10 -9.33 0.78
C PRO A 38 -1.01 -10.43 0.75
N GLN A 39 -1.36 -11.65 1.13
CA GLN A 39 -0.47 -12.80 1.09
C GLN A 39 -0.20 -13.28 -0.34
N GLU A 40 -1.24 -13.37 -1.17
CA GLU A 40 -1.10 -13.71 -2.59
C GLU A 40 -0.26 -12.66 -3.33
N ILE A 41 -0.48 -11.37 -3.03
CA ILE A 41 0.32 -10.28 -3.60
C ILE A 41 1.80 -10.41 -3.18
N ALA A 42 2.08 -10.65 -1.91
CA ALA A 42 3.45 -10.82 -1.42
C ALA A 42 4.14 -12.05 -2.05
N HIS A 43 3.40 -13.14 -2.23
CA HIS A 43 3.90 -14.33 -2.90
C HIS A 43 4.23 -14.06 -4.38
N TYR A 44 3.29 -13.45 -5.10
CA TYR A 44 3.46 -13.08 -6.51
C TYR A 44 4.66 -12.16 -6.73
N ILE A 45 4.80 -11.09 -5.93
CA ILE A 45 5.96 -10.18 -5.98
C ILE A 45 7.26 -10.96 -5.75
N GLY A 46 7.24 -11.93 -4.84
CA GLY A 46 8.40 -12.78 -4.56
C GLY A 46 8.82 -13.61 -5.75
N GLN A 47 7.87 -14.28 -6.41
CA GLN A 47 8.12 -15.12 -7.57
C GLN A 47 8.67 -14.30 -8.73
N ILE A 48 7.97 -13.22 -9.12
CA ILE A 48 8.39 -12.41 -10.27
C ILE A 48 9.74 -11.73 -10.03
N SER A 49 10.03 -11.29 -8.81
CA SER A 49 11.32 -10.69 -8.46
C SER A 49 12.47 -11.70 -8.59
N ALA A 50 12.26 -12.97 -8.24
CA ALA A 50 13.28 -14.01 -8.39
C ALA A 50 13.59 -14.33 -9.85
N GLU A 51 12.54 -14.43 -10.68
CA GLU A 51 12.67 -14.65 -12.12
C GLU A 51 13.40 -13.50 -12.80
N LEU A 52 12.94 -12.26 -12.55
CA LEU A 52 13.57 -11.06 -13.09
C LEU A 52 15.01 -10.89 -12.61
N SER A 53 15.32 -11.24 -11.34
CA SER A 53 16.70 -11.17 -10.82
C SER A 53 17.61 -12.11 -11.60
N THR A 54 17.11 -13.28 -11.98
CA THR A 54 17.83 -14.25 -12.82
C THR A 54 18.03 -13.74 -14.23
N MET A 55 17.02 -13.13 -14.84
CA MET A 55 17.15 -12.48 -16.15
C MET A 55 18.15 -11.32 -16.11
N ALA A 56 18.07 -10.46 -15.10
CA ALA A 56 18.98 -9.34 -14.92
C ALA A 56 20.44 -9.79 -14.76
N ARG A 57 20.71 -10.89 -14.02
CA ARG A 57 22.05 -11.50 -13.95
C ARG A 57 22.55 -11.99 -15.30
N LYS A 58 21.69 -12.63 -16.10
CA LYS A 58 22.06 -13.10 -17.45
C LYS A 58 22.34 -11.98 -18.44
N SER A 59 21.82 -10.78 -18.16
CA SER A 59 22.00 -9.57 -18.99
C SER A 59 23.02 -8.59 -18.41
N ASP A 60 23.83 -8.99 -17.42
CA ASP A 60 24.82 -8.15 -16.73
C ASP A 60 24.25 -6.86 -16.10
N LEU A 61 22.96 -6.85 -15.76
CA LEU A 61 22.29 -5.74 -15.08
C LEU A 61 22.44 -5.89 -13.56
N GLY A 62 23.67 -5.81 -13.05
CA GLY A 62 24.02 -6.15 -11.66
C GLY A 62 23.22 -5.38 -10.59
N LEU A 63 23.08 -4.06 -10.74
CA LEU A 63 22.33 -3.25 -9.78
C LEU A 63 20.83 -3.59 -9.77
N LEU A 64 20.25 -3.87 -10.95
CA LEU A 64 18.86 -4.30 -11.05
C LEU A 64 18.66 -5.69 -10.41
N ALA A 65 19.58 -6.62 -10.68
CA ALA A 65 19.56 -7.95 -10.08
C ALA A 65 19.60 -7.89 -8.55
N TYR A 66 20.40 -6.97 -7.99
CA TYR A 66 20.47 -6.70 -6.56
C TYR A 66 19.13 -6.21 -5.99
N PHE A 67 18.50 -5.20 -6.58
CA PHE A 67 17.20 -4.71 -6.12
C PHE A 67 16.11 -5.77 -6.19
N LEU A 68 16.10 -6.58 -7.24
CA LEU A 68 15.15 -7.68 -7.39
C LEU A 68 15.37 -8.79 -6.34
N GLN A 69 16.62 -9.07 -5.99
CA GLN A 69 16.93 -10.02 -4.92
C GLN A 69 16.49 -9.50 -3.54
N MET A 70 16.64 -8.21 -3.30
CA MET A 70 16.15 -7.54 -2.09
C MET A 70 14.63 -7.62 -2.02
N ALA A 71 13.93 -7.25 -3.10
CA ALA A 71 12.46 -7.32 -3.19
C ALA A 71 11.94 -8.74 -2.95
N HIS A 72 12.58 -9.76 -3.52
CA HIS A 72 12.25 -11.17 -3.25
C HIS A 72 12.39 -11.51 -1.75
N THR A 73 13.45 -11.05 -1.10
CA THR A 73 13.71 -11.30 0.32
C THR A 73 12.66 -10.63 1.21
N GLU A 74 12.31 -9.38 0.90
CA GLU A 74 11.28 -8.62 1.62
C GLU A 74 9.89 -9.22 1.46
N SER A 75 9.53 -9.65 0.25
CA SER A 75 8.26 -10.31 -0.01
C SER A 75 8.12 -11.58 0.84
N ARG A 76 9.17 -12.41 0.93
CA ARG A 76 9.16 -13.61 1.78
C ARG A 76 9.03 -13.28 3.26
N ALA A 77 9.68 -12.21 3.71
CA ALA A 77 9.53 -11.74 5.08
C ALA A 77 8.11 -11.26 5.37
N LEU A 78 7.47 -10.58 4.41
CA LEU A 78 6.09 -10.13 4.51
C LEU A 78 5.11 -11.30 4.52
N SER A 79 5.25 -12.29 3.63
CA SER A 79 4.42 -13.50 3.62
C SER A 79 4.45 -14.22 4.97
N ARG A 80 5.65 -14.42 5.56
CA ARG A 80 5.76 -15.02 6.90
C ARG A 80 5.04 -14.20 7.96
N LYS A 81 5.16 -12.87 7.95
CA LYS A 81 4.46 -12.01 8.91
C LYS A 81 2.94 -12.15 8.81
N LEU A 82 2.41 -12.27 7.59
CA LEU A 82 0.98 -12.43 7.34
C LEU A 82 0.46 -13.80 7.81
N GLU A 83 1.22 -14.87 7.58
CA GLU A 83 0.91 -16.22 8.10
C GLU A 83 0.79 -16.22 9.63
N HIS A 84 1.72 -15.57 10.33
CA HIS A 84 1.70 -15.50 11.80
C HIS A 84 0.63 -14.54 12.35
N GLY A 85 0.24 -13.52 11.58
CA GLY A 85 -0.82 -12.58 11.96
C GLY A 85 -2.22 -13.19 11.88
N GLN A 86 -2.47 -14.06 10.88
CA GLN A 86 -3.74 -14.77 10.74
C GLN A 86 -3.97 -15.81 11.84
N GLY A 87 -2.91 -16.44 12.35
CA GLY A 87 -3.02 -17.41 13.45
C GLY A 87 -3.39 -16.85 14.82
N ARG A 88 -3.50 -15.52 14.99
CA ARG A 88 -3.88 -14.87 16.27
C ARG A 88 -5.37 -14.47 16.34
N HIS A 89 -6.12 -14.67 15.26
CA HIS A 89 -7.53 -14.30 15.14
C HIS A 89 -8.47 -15.48 14.85
N SER A 90 -7.97 -16.72 14.96
CA SER A 90 -8.78 -17.95 14.95
C SER A 90 -8.84 -18.53 16.35
#